data_AF-A0A350PCL2-F1
#
_entry.id   AF-A0A350PCL2-F1
#
_cell.length_a   1.000
_cell.length_b   1.000
_cell.length_c   1.000
_cell.angle_alpha   90.00
_cell.angle_beta   90.00
_cell.angle_gamma   90.00
#
_symmetry.space_group_name_H-M   'P 1'
#
loop_
_entity.id
_entity.type
_entity.pdbx_description
1 polymer ?
#
loop_
_entity_poly.entity_id
_entity_poly.type
_entity_poly.pdbx_seq_one_letter_code
_entity_poly.pdbx_strand_id
1 'polypeptide(L)'
;MAKRPINYTSRDFESIKNDLQNYAKRYYPSTFKDFSEASFGALMMDLVAYVGDQLSFYADFQANESFLDTAIRYDNVTRLAETLGYKNQGAAKATGQVTLYML
;
A
#
# COMPACT_ATOMS: atom_id res chain seq x y z
N MET A 1 34.81 -6.83 -1.52
CA MET A 1 34.03 -5.64 -1.90
C MET A 1 33.02 -5.38 -0.80
N ALA A 2 33.11 -4.25 -0.08
CA ALA A 2 32.19 -3.96 1.02
C ALA A 2 30.79 -3.66 0.45
N LYS A 3 29.83 -4.56 0.70
CA LYS A 3 28.42 -4.39 0.33
C LYS A 3 27.83 -3.31 1.24
N ARG A 4 27.79 -2.06 0.75
CA ARG A 4 27.08 -0.98 1.46
C ARG A 4 25.58 -1.35 1.51
N PRO A 5 24.93 -1.13 2.66
CA PRO A 5 23.52 -1.49 2.84
C PRO A 5 22.64 -0.75 1.85
N ILE A 6 21.61 -1.44 1.34
CA ILE A 6 20.55 -0.82 0.54
C ILE A 6 19.65 -0.07 1.50
N ASN A 7 19.31 1.17 1.15
CA ASN A 7 18.35 1.94 1.91
C ASN A 7 16.92 1.54 1.47
N TYR A 8 16.09 1.09 2.39
CA TYR A 8 14.71 0.65 2.13
C TYR A 8 13.66 1.68 2.57
N THR A 9 14.08 2.91 2.89
CA THR A 9 13.16 3.97 3.33
C THR A 9 12.49 4.72 2.19
N SER A 10 13.02 4.57 0.97
CA SER A 10 12.52 5.25 -0.22
C SER A 10 11.19 4.64 -0.65
N ARG A 11 10.16 5.49 -0.81
CA ARG A 11 8.77 5.09 -1.04
C ARG A 11 8.11 5.87 -2.17
N ASP A 12 8.48 7.13 -2.33
CA ASP A 12 8.01 7.97 -3.43
C ASP A 12 8.81 7.73 -4.71
N PHE A 13 8.16 7.99 -5.86
CA PHE A 13 8.75 7.82 -7.18
C PHE A 13 10.16 8.42 -7.31
N GLU A 14 10.36 9.68 -6.89
CA GLU A 14 11.64 10.36 -7.05
C GLU A 14 12.74 9.77 -6.18
N SER A 15 12.43 9.43 -4.93
CA SER A 15 13.39 8.75 -4.04
C SER A 15 13.81 7.40 -4.60
N ILE A 16 12.86 6.60 -5.10
CA ILE A 16 13.11 5.29 -5.68
C ILE A 16 13.94 5.42 -6.96
N LYS A 17 13.59 6.35 -7.85
CA LYS A 17 14.34 6.62 -9.08
C LYS A 17 15.77 7.03 -8.80
N ASN A 18 15.99 7.93 -7.83
CA ASN A 18 17.31 8.37 -7.44
C ASN A 18 18.16 7.23 -6.85
N ASP A 19 17.55 6.38 -6.02
CA ASP A 19 18.23 5.21 -5.47
C ASP A 19 18.58 4.17 -6.55
N LEU A 20 17.69 3.92 -7.50
CA LEU A 20 17.94 3.07 -8.65
C LEU A 20 19.08 3.62 -9.53
N GLN A 21 19.10 4.93 -9.77
CA GLN A 21 20.16 5.57 -10.54
C GLN A 21 21.51 5.47 -9.82
N ASN A 22 21.53 5.72 -8.50
CA ASN A 22 22.72 5.58 -7.68
C ASN A 22 23.21 4.13 -7.62
N TYR A 23 22.29 3.17 -7.59
CA TYR A 23 22.59 1.74 -7.66
C TYR A 23 23.23 1.39 -9.01
N ALA A 24 22.63 1.84 -10.12
CA ALA A 24 23.14 1.60 -11.47
C ALA A 24 24.55 2.20 -11.68
N LYS A 25 24.76 3.45 -11.27
CA LYS A 25 26.08 4.13 -11.33
C LYS A 25 27.16 3.36 -10.56
N ARG A 26 26.78 2.69 -9.46
CA ARG A 26 27.73 1.98 -8.59
C ARG A 26 28.06 0.57 -9.08
N TYR A 27 27.06 -0.19 -9.51
CA TYR A 27 27.23 -1.61 -9.83
C TYR A 27 27.39 -1.91 -11.32
N TYR A 28 26.95 -0.99 -12.19
CA TYR A 28 27.05 -1.13 -13.64
C TYR A 28 27.80 0.02 -14.34
N PRO A 29 28.92 0.54 -13.80
CA PRO A 29 29.60 1.72 -14.35
C PRO A 29 30.20 1.49 -15.75
N SER A 30 30.52 0.24 -16.10
CA SER A 30 31.07 -0.12 -17.42
C SER A 30 29.99 -0.34 -18.48
N THR A 31 28.82 -0.86 -18.08
CA THR A 31 27.72 -1.26 -18.97
C THR A 31 26.71 -0.13 -19.21
N PHE A 32 26.47 0.70 -18.19
CA PHE A 32 25.42 1.71 -18.23
C PHE A 32 26.01 3.10 -17.94
N LYS A 33 26.20 3.89 -19.00
CA LYS A 33 26.85 5.20 -18.96
C LYS A 33 25.96 6.38 -19.37
N ASP A 34 24.85 6.09 -20.05
CA ASP A 34 23.90 7.11 -20.47
C ASP A 34 22.74 7.20 -19.47
N PHE A 35 22.67 8.33 -18.77
CA PHE A 35 21.62 8.66 -17.81
C PHE A 35 20.82 9.89 -18.26
N SER A 36 20.86 10.23 -19.55
CA SER A 36 20.03 11.28 -20.10
C SER A 36 18.54 10.91 -20.00
N GLU A 37 17.68 11.90 -19.81
CA GLU A 37 16.23 11.69 -19.67
C GLU A 37 15.59 11.03 -20.89
N ALA A 38 16.16 11.21 -22.09
CA ALA A 38 15.67 10.60 -23.31
C ALA A 38 16.20 9.18 -23.58
N SER A 39 17.04 8.64 -22.69
CA SER A 39 17.61 7.30 -22.88
C SER A 39 16.60 6.20 -22.57
N PHE A 40 16.70 5.07 -23.28
CA PHE A 40 15.88 3.89 -23.00
C PHE A 40 16.03 3.39 -21.56
N GLY A 41 17.22 3.52 -20.97
CA GLY A 41 17.44 3.10 -19.60
C GLY A 41 16.84 4.05 -18.56
N ALA A 42 16.73 5.36 -18.86
CA ALA A 42 15.94 6.28 -18.03
C ALA A 42 14.46 5.88 -18.04
N LEU A 43 13.89 5.57 -19.21
CA LEU A 43 12.51 5.08 -19.31
C LEU A 43 12.28 3.78 -18.52
N MET A 44 13.25 2.85 -18.53
CA MET A 44 13.17 1.63 -17.73
C MET A 44 13.25 1.90 -16.23
N MET A 45 14.11 2.83 -15.80
CA MET A 45 14.17 3.26 -14.40
C MET A 45 12.87 3.93 -13.96
N ASP A 46 12.26 4.75 -14.83
CA ASP A 46 10.99 5.40 -14.56
C ASP A 46 9.86 4.37 -14.43
N LEU A 47 9.82 3.35 -15.28
CA LEU A 47 8.82 2.28 -15.18
C LEU A 47 8.95 1.51 -13.86
N VAL A 48 10.17 1.15 -13.46
CA VAL A 48 10.40 0.45 -12.19
C VAL A 48 10.07 1.34 -11.00
N ALA A 49 10.44 2.62 -11.04
CA ALA A 49 10.13 3.59 -9.99
C ALA A 49 8.62 3.77 -9.84
N TYR A 50 7.87 3.86 -10.95
CA TYR A 50 6.42 3.96 -10.94
C TYR A 50 5.75 2.73 -10.30
N VAL A 51 6.17 1.53 -10.71
CA VAL A 51 5.64 0.30 -10.11
C VAL A 51 6.03 0.22 -8.62
N GLY A 52 7.24 0.62 -8.26
CA GLY A 52 7.73 0.64 -6.88
C GLY A 52 6.93 1.59 -5.98
N ASP A 53 6.61 2.79 -6.46
CA ASP A 53 5.78 3.78 -5.75
C ASP A 53 4.37 3.22 -5.50
N GLN A 54 3.74 2.67 -6.53
CA GLN A 54 2.41 2.08 -6.41
C GLN A 54 2.36 0.89 -5.44
N LEU A 55 3.39 0.03 -5.47
CA LEU A 55 3.49 -1.11 -4.54
C LEU A 55 3.75 -0.64 -3.11
N SER A 56 4.57 0.39 -2.92
CA SER A 56 4.86 0.97 -1.61
C SER A 56 3.58 1.53 -0.98
N PHE A 57 2.78 2.25 -1.75
CA PHE A 57 1.46 2.72 -1.32
C PHE A 57 0.54 1.57 -0.88
N TYR A 58 0.42 0.52 -1.70
CA TYR A 58 -0.46 -0.60 -1.35
C TYR A 58 0.03 -1.40 -0.14
N ALA A 59 1.35 -1.56 0.03
CA ALA A 59 1.93 -2.24 1.17
C ALA A 59 1.63 -1.50 2.49
N ASP A 60 1.84 -0.18 2.50
CA ASP A 60 1.53 0.67 3.66
C ASP A 60 0.03 0.67 3.96
N PHE A 61 -0.80 0.78 2.93
CA PHE A 61 -2.26 0.74 3.08
C PHE A 61 -2.73 -0.60 3.65
N GLN A 62 -2.22 -1.72 3.14
CA GLN A 62 -2.58 -3.05 3.65
C GLN A 62 -2.13 -3.25 5.10
N ALA A 63 -0.96 -2.73 5.47
CA ALA A 63 -0.48 -2.79 6.86
C ALA A 63 -1.42 -2.01 7.81
N ASN A 64 -1.80 -0.78 7.43
CA ASN A 64 -2.74 0.02 8.23
C ASN A 64 -4.13 -0.63 8.33
N GLU A 65 -4.60 -1.27 7.27
CA GLU A 65 -5.88 -1.98 7.26
C GLU A 65 -5.88 -3.28 8.07
N SER A 66 -4.73 -3.73 8.57
CA SER A 66 -4.61 -4.96 9.37
C SER A 66 -4.88 -4.74 10.87
N PHE A 67 -4.89 -3.49 11.35
CA PHE A 67 -5.12 -3.16 12.75
C PHE A 67 -6.39 -2.32 12.90
N LEU A 68 -7.17 -2.60 13.95
CA LEU A 68 -8.47 -1.94 14.15
C LEU A 68 -8.32 -0.42 14.32
N ASP A 69 -7.26 0.02 15.00
CA ASP A 69 -7.02 1.43 15.31
C ASP A 69 -6.64 2.26 14.07
N THR A 70 -6.06 1.63 13.05
CA THR A 70 -5.55 2.29 11.83
C THR A 70 -6.36 1.98 10.57
N ALA A 71 -7.29 1.01 10.62
CA ALA A 71 -8.11 0.64 9.49
C ALA A 71 -9.14 1.74 9.17
N ILE A 72 -9.24 2.08 7.88
CA ILE A 72 -10.14 3.15 7.39
C ILE A 72 -11.35 2.52 6.67
N ARG A 73 -11.20 1.37 6.00
CA ARG A 73 -12.32 0.75 5.29
C ARG A 73 -13.28 0.08 6.26
N TYR A 74 -14.55 0.47 6.18
CA TYR A 74 -15.63 -0.06 7.02
C TYR A 74 -15.70 -1.59 7.04
N ASP A 75 -15.57 -2.25 5.88
CA ASP A 75 -15.63 -3.71 5.79
C ASP A 75 -14.49 -4.37 6.58
N ASN A 76 -13.29 -3.79 6.55
CA ASN A 76 -12.13 -4.32 7.27
C ASN A 76 -12.24 -4.06 8.77
N VAL A 77 -12.69 -2.87 9.17
CA VAL A 77 -12.99 -2.56 10.58
C VAL A 77 -14.00 -3.55 11.13
N THR A 78 -15.08 -3.82 10.38
CA THR A 78 -16.12 -4.77 10.79
C THR A 78 -15.55 -6.18 10.93
N ARG A 79 -14.77 -6.67 9.96
CA ARG A 79 -14.13 -8.00 10.02
C ARG A 79 -13.14 -8.12 11.18
N LEU A 80 -12.36 -7.08 11.45
CA LEU A 80 -11.43 -7.04 12.58
C LEU A 80 -12.19 -7.06 13.91
N ALA A 81 -13.25 -6.26 14.04
CA ALA A 81 -14.10 -6.23 15.22
C ALA A 81 -14.81 -7.59 15.45
N GLU A 82 -15.29 -8.24 14.39
CA GLU A 82 -15.88 -9.58 14.43
C GLU A 82 -14.90 -10.62 14.97
N THR A 83 -13.63 -10.52 14.60
CA THR A 83 -12.56 -11.39 15.11
C THR A 83 -12.35 -11.21 16.62
N LEU A 84 -12.59 -9.99 17.14
CA LEU A 84 -12.54 -9.66 18.57
C LEU A 84 -13.84 -10.01 19.32
N GLY A 85 -14.84 -10.58 18.64
CA GLY A 85 -16.11 -11.02 19.22
C GLY A 85 -17.24 -10.00 19.13
N TYR A 86 -17.05 -8.86 18.47
CA TYR A 86 -18.14 -7.94 18.17
C TYR A 86 -19.07 -8.57 17.11
N LYS A 87 -20.37 -8.62 17.39
CA LYS A 87 -21.35 -9.11 16.40
C LYS A 87 -22.04 -7.91 15.76
N ASN A 88 -21.84 -7.73 14.46
CA ASN A 88 -22.56 -6.71 13.71
C ASN A 88 -24.05 -7.05 13.67
N GLN A 89 -24.89 -6.21 14.29
CA GLN A 89 -26.34 -6.43 14.38
C GLN A 89 -27.08 -5.99 13.11
N GLY A 90 -26.38 -5.39 12.14
CA GLY A 90 -26.97 -4.87 10.91
C GLY A 90 -27.97 -3.74 11.17
N ALA A 91 -28.86 -3.49 10.21
CA ALA A 91 -29.92 -2.51 10.35
C ALA A 91 -30.98 -2.98 11.35
N ALA A 92 -31.36 -2.09 12.28
CA ALA A 92 -32.42 -2.37 13.24
C ALA A 92 -33.75 -2.61 12.52
N LYS A 93 -34.49 -3.64 12.96
CA LYS A 93 -35.84 -3.93 12.45
C LYS A 93 -36.87 -3.09 13.22
N ALA A 94 -37.87 -2.58 12.52
CA ALA A 94 -39.02 -1.95 13.17
C ALA A 94 -39.89 -3.02 13.84
N THR A 95 -40.06 -2.95 15.15
CA THR A 95 -40.88 -3.88 15.94
C THR A 95 -41.90 -3.11 16.77
N GLY A 96 -43.13 -3.62 16.87
CA GLY A 96 -44.19 -3.04 17.68
C GLY A 96 -45.18 -4.11 18.15
N GLN A 97 -45.87 -3.84 19.25
CA GLN A 97 -46.92 -4.72 19.78
C GLN A 97 -48.28 -4.26 19.24
N VAL A 98 -49.11 -5.20 18.79
CA VAL A 98 -50.47 -4.92 18.31
C VAL A 98 -51.44 -5.80 19.10
N THR A 99 -52.53 -5.20 19.58
CA THR A 99 -53.64 -5.92 20.22
C THR A 99 -54.81 -5.98 19.25
N LEU A 100 -55.34 -7.18 19.02
CA LEU A 100 -56.46 -7.43 18.11
C LEU A 100 -57.66 -7.94 18.92
N TYR A 101 -58.83 -7.37 18.67
CA TYR A 101 -60.09 -7.80 19.25
C TYR A 101 -60.96 -8.41 18.14
N MET A 102 -61.61 -9.55 18.43
CA MET A 102 -62.54 -10.23 17.52
C MET A 102 -63.92 -10.29 18.17
N LEU A 103 -64.97 -10.16 17.36
CA LEU A 103 -66.37 -10.02 17.77
C LEU A 103 -67.14 -11.34 17.62
#